data_AF-A0A7J3X8I0-F1
#
_entry.id   AF-A0A7J3X8I0-F1
#
_cell.length_a   1.000
_cell.length_b   1.000
_cell.length_c   1.000
_cell.angle_alpha   90.00
_cell.angle_beta   90.00
_cell.angle_gamma   90.00
#
_symmetry.space_group_name_H-M   'P 1'
#
loop_
_entity.id
_entity.type
_entity.pdbx_description
1 polymer ?
#
loop_
_entity_poly.entity_id
_entity_poly.type
_entity_poly.pdbx_seq_one_letter_code
_entity_poly.pdbx_strand_id
1 'polypeptide(L)'
;MPEYSALELLQILLQDLATAIPKLAIGVAAFFLAFLLIRLVHRVVKVLVDASGLEEKLQSIIPGGTRLPVTLVISLALDAMILVSAASLVVRLFVPEYTAAYREYLGVLARAGSVAVLSLIAILVVDALAKSMGLEEKTERFFTMLTSLFIVTLAVDLAALSPEVKQALVIGLAVGIGLLIGAFALWAFFGDYVERIIEGRAGGGG
;
A
#
# COMPACT_ATOMS: atom_id res chain seq x y z
N MET A 1 14.53 -43.08 31.72
CA MET A 1 13.40 -42.25 31.22
C MET A 1 12.17 -42.74 31.97
N PRO A 2 11.47 -41.90 32.76
CA PRO A 2 10.31 -42.38 33.49
C PRO A 2 9.21 -42.76 32.49
N GLU A 3 8.74 -44.01 32.56
CA GLU A 3 7.57 -44.47 31.81
C GLU A 3 6.34 -43.80 32.43
N TYR A 4 5.97 -42.63 31.93
CA TYR A 4 4.69 -42.04 32.26
C TYR A 4 3.59 -43.01 31.85
N SER A 5 2.75 -43.37 32.81
CA SER A 5 1.60 -44.22 32.52
C SER A 5 0.66 -43.47 31.57
N ALA A 6 -0.01 -44.15 30.63
CA ALA A 6 -0.91 -43.51 29.66
C ALA A 6 -1.99 -42.63 30.33
N LEU A 7 -2.36 -42.96 31.58
CA LEU A 7 -3.29 -42.18 32.41
C LEU A 7 -2.69 -40.85 32.91
N GLU A 8 -1.40 -40.80 33.23
CA GLU A 8 -0.71 -39.58 33.66
C GLU A 8 -0.54 -38.61 32.48
N LEU A 9 -0.19 -39.13 31.29
CA LEU A 9 -0.15 -38.33 30.07
C LEU A 9 -1.53 -37.77 29.73
N LEU A 10 -2.60 -38.56 29.90
CA LEU A 10 -3.97 -38.11 29.67
C LEU A 10 -4.39 -37.03 30.67
N GLN A 11 -4.02 -37.16 31.95
CA GLN A 11 -4.30 -36.14 32.98
C GLN A 11 -3.57 -34.83 32.70
N ILE A 12 -2.29 -34.88 32.31
CA ILE A 12 -1.50 -33.70 31.94
C ILE A 12 -2.14 -33.01 30.72
N LEU A 13 -2.50 -33.77 29.68
CA LEU A 13 -3.16 -33.21 28.49
C LEU A 13 -4.54 -32.60 28.81
N LEU A 14 -5.33 -33.23 29.68
CA LEU A 14 -6.64 -32.69 30.11
C LEU A 14 -6.47 -31.40 30.91
N GLN A 15 -5.44 -31.31 31.74
CA GLN A 15 -5.16 -30.12 32.55
C GLN A 15 -4.62 -28.96 31.69
N ASP A 16 -3.75 -29.26 30.71
CA ASP A 16 -3.28 -28.30 29.71
C ASP A 16 -4.43 -27.81 28.82
N LEU A 17 -5.34 -28.71 28.43
CA LEU A 17 -6.53 -28.34 27.66
C LEU A 17 -7.47 -27.46 28.48
N ALA A 18 -7.71 -27.79 29.75
CA ALA A 18 -8.55 -27.00 30.65
C ALA A 18 -8.01 -25.58 30.88
N THR A 19 -6.68 -25.41 30.92
CA THR A 19 -6.03 -24.10 31.02
C THR A 19 -5.96 -23.35 29.70
N ALA A 20 -6.01 -24.05 28.56
CA ALA A 20 -6.06 -23.47 27.22
C ALA A 20 -7.47 -22.95 26.84
N ILE A 21 -8.55 -23.61 27.29
CA ILE A 21 -9.95 -23.21 27.00
C ILE A 21 -10.25 -21.73 27.28
N PRO A 22 -9.95 -21.14 28.46
CA PRO A 22 -10.23 -19.74 28.71
C PRO A 22 -9.40 -18.79 27.83
N LYS A 23 -8.17 -19.17 27.47
CA LYS A 23 -7.34 -18.41 26.54
C LYS A 23 -7.95 -18.42 25.14
N LEU A 24 -8.40 -19.59 24.67
CA LEU A 24 -9.15 -19.77 23.41
C LEU A 24 -10.40 -18.89 23.36
N ALA A 25 -11.19 -18.85 24.43
CA ALA A 25 -12.37 -18.00 24.51
C ALA A 25 -12.04 -16.50 24.35
N ILE A 26 -10.97 -16.02 24.98
CA ILE A 26 -10.52 -14.62 24.86
C ILE A 26 -10.00 -14.32 23.45
N GLY A 27 -9.25 -15.26 22.84
CA GLY A 27 -8.77 -15.11 21.47
C GLY A 27 -9.92 -15.00 20.46
N VAL A 28 -10.93 -15.86 20.59
CA VAL A 28 -12.14 -15.79 19.77
C VAL A 28 -12.91 -14.49 20.01
N ALA A 29 -13.03 -14.05 21.27
CA ALA A 29 -13.67 -12.78 21.61
C ALA A 29 -12.93 -11.57 21.00
N ALA A 30 -11.59 -11.58 20.95
CA ALA A 30 -10.80 -10.53 20.33
C ALA A 30 -11.08 -10.42 18.82
N PHE A 31 -11.12 -11.55 18.09
CA PHE A 31 -11.49 -11.55 16.68
C PHE A 31 -12.95 -11.14 16.47
N PHE A 32 -13.87 -11.61 17.31
CA PHE A 32 -15.26 -11.20 17.25
C PHE A 32 -15.42 -9.68 17.40
N LEU A 33 -14.70 -9.07 18.36
CA LEU A 33 -14.65 -7.63 18.53
C LEU A 33 -14.05 -6.93 17.30
N ALA A 34 -13.00 -7.49 16.72
CA ALA A 34 -12.37 -6.96 15.51
C ALA A 34 -13.35 -6.93 14.33
N PHE A 35 -14.10 -8.01 14.10
CA PHE A 35 -15.14 -8.05 13.07
C PHE A 35 -16.27 -7.06 13.34
N LEU A 36 -16.66 -6.87 14.60
CA LEU A 36 -17.65 -5.86 14.98
C LEU A 36 -17.14 -4.44 14.66
N LEU A 37 -15.87 -4.17 14.95
CA LEU A 37 -15.21 -2.89 14.62
C LEU A 37 -15.13 -2.67 13.11
N ILE A 38 -14.74 -3.67 12.32
CA ILE A 38 -14.71 -3.58 10.85
C ILE A 38 -16.08 -3.19 10.32
N ARG A 39 -17.14 -3.86 10.79
CA ARG A 39 -18.52 -3.53 10.40
C ARG A 39 -18.91 -2.10 10.77
N LEU A 40 -18.48 -1.61 11.93
CA LEU A 40 -18.73 -0.23 12.36
C LEU A 40 -17.96 0.76 11.50
N VAL A 41 -16.68 0.49 11.23
CA VAL A 41 -15.80 1.34 10.45
C VAL A 41 -16.30 1.47 9.02
N HIS A 42 -16.71 0.38 8.35
CA HIS A 42 -17.31 0.49 7.01
C HIS A 42 -18.52 1.41 6.97
N ARG A 43 -19.37 1.39 8.00
CA ARG A 43 -20.51 2.30 8.11
C ARG A 43 -20.04 3.75 8.25
N VAL A 44 -19.08 4.01 9.15
CA VAL A 44 -18.56 5.36 9.39
C VAL A 44 -17.83 5.90 8.16
N VAL A 45 -16.96 5.11 7.54
CA VAL A 45 -16.22 5.50 6.32
C VAL A 45 -17.18 5.85 5.20
N LYS A 46 -18.18 5.00 4.96
CA LYS A 46 -19.20 5.28 3.94
C LYS A 46 -19.91 6.60 4.23
N VAL A 47 -20.39 6.80 5.46
CA VAL A 47 -21.05 8.06 5.85
C VAL A 47 -20.13 9.27 5.69
N LEU A 48 -18.85 9.15 6.04
CA LEU A 48 -17.88 10.25 5.93
C LEU A 48 -17.56 10.58 4.47
N VAL A 49 -17.35 9.57 3.62
CA VAL A 49 -17.07 9.77 2.20
C VAL A 49 -18.29 10.36 1.48
N ASP A 50 -19.48 9.82 1.76
CA ASP A 50 -20.75 10.30 1.20
C ASP A 50 -21.03 11.75 1.68
N ALA A 51 -20.90 12.02 2.98
CA ALA A 51 -21.20 13.34 3.55
C ALA A 51 -20.19 14.42 3.11
N SER A 52 -18.94 14.05 2.86
CA SER A 52 -17.92 14.98 2.38
C SER A 52 -18.00 15.24 0.87
N GLY A 53 -18.84 14.48 0.15
CA GLY A 53 -18.89 14.48 -1.31
C GLY A 53 -17.52 14.21 -1.90
N LEU A 54 -16.67 13.43 -1.22
CA LEU A 54 -15.28 13.23 -1.63
C LEU A 54 -15.23 12.61 -3.03
N GLU A 55 -16.10 11.65 -3.33
CA GLU A 55 -16.18 11.02 -4.64
C GLU A 55 -16.67 12.00 -5.73
N GLU A 56 -17.67 12.83 -5.43
CA GLU A 56 -18.19 13.85 -6.36
C GLU A 56 -17.18 14.99 -6.61
N LYS A 57 -16.49 15.45 -5.57
CA LYS A 57 -15.39 16.41 -5.71
C LYS A 57 -14.26 15.82 -6.55
N LEU A 58 -13.93 14.55 -6.33
CA LEU A 58 -12.93 13.88 -7.13
C LEU A 58 -13.36 13.74 -8.60
N GLN A 59 -14.62 13.41 -8.86
CA GLN A 59 -15.19 13.37 -10.21
C GLN A 59 -15.25 14.75 -10.88
N SER A 60 -15.46 15.82 -10.11
CA SER A 60 -15.43 17.20 -10.63
C SER A 60 -14.03 17.68 -11.04
N ILE A 61 -12.98 17.11 -10.42
CA ILE A 61 -11.57 17.43 -10.72
C ILE A 61 -11.02 16.47 -11.79
N ILE A 62 -11.56 15.25 -11.86
CA ILE A 62 -11.09 14.16 -12.73
C ILE A 62 -12.26 13.67 -13.59
N PRO A 63 -12.38 14.13 -14.85
CA PRO A 63 -13.39 13.60 -15.76
C PRO A 63 -13.18 12.09 -15.96
N GLY A 64 -14.18 11.29 -15.60
CA GLY A 64 -14.14 9.82 -15.64
C GLY A 64 -13.79 9.11 -14.32
N GLY A 65 -13.53 9.87 -13.24
CA GLY A 65 -13.24 9.31 -11.90
C GLY A 65 -11.87 8.65 -11.77
N THR A 66 -11.55 8.16 -10.57
CA THR A 66 -10.32 7.40 -10.30
C THR A 66 -10.50 5.91 -10.64
N ARG A 67 -9.42 5.23 -11.04
CA ARG A 67 -9.46 3.77 -11.30
C ARG A 67 -9.90 2.92 -10.10
N LEU A 68 -9.73 3.44 -8.87
CA LEU A 68 -10.17 2.80 -7.64
C LEU A 68 -11.02 3.77 -6.81
N PRO A 69 -12.15 3.33 -6.23
CA PRO A 69 -12.97 4.18 -5.36
C PRO A 69 -12.22 4.46 -4.05
N VAL A 70 -12.23 5.73 -3.62
CA VAL A 70 -11.53 6.19 -2.41
C VAL A 70 -12.01 5.44 -1.17
N THR A 71 -13.32 5.17 -1.11
CA THR A 71 -13.96 4.37 -0.06
C THR A 71 -13.28 3.01 0.11
N LEU A 72 -12.93 2.33 -0.99
CA LEU A 72 -12.30 1.00 -0.93
C LEU A 72 -10.88 1.08 -0.40
N VAL A 73 -10.09 2.06 -0.86
CA VAL A 73 -8.70 2.24 -0.41
C VAL A 73 -8.64 2.53 1.09
N ILE A 74 -9.49 3.45 1.57
CA ILE A 74 -9.57 3.80 2.99
C ILE A 74 -10.05 2.58 3.81
N SER A 75 -11.11 1.90 3.36
CA SER A 75 -11.66 0.75 4.08
C SER A 75 -10.66 -0.40 4.18
N LEU A 76 -9.97 -0.74 3.08
CA LEU A 76 -8.96 -1.79 3.05
C LEU A 76 -7.81 -1.50 4.03
N ALA A 77 -7.34 -0.25 4.08
CA ALA A 77 -6.27 0.16 4.98
C ALA A 77 -6.69 0.03 6.45
N LEU A 78 -7.91 0.46 6.79
CA LEU A 78 -8.44 0.36 8.15
C LEU A 78 -8.70 -1.09 8.56
N ASP A 79 -9.23 -1.92 7.66
CA ASP A 79 -9.47 -3.34 7.93
C ASP A 79 -8.17 -4.08 8.23
N ALA A 80 -7.13 -3.84 7.43
CA ALA A 80 -5.80 -4.40 7.66
C ALA A 80 -5.25 -3.97 9.03
N MET A 81 -5.43 -2.69 9.41
CA MET A 81 -4.99 -2.18 10.70
C MET A 81 -5.71 -2.86 11.88
N ILE A 82 -7.04 -3.00 11.79
CA ILE A 82 -7.86 -3.66 12.83
C ILE A 82 -7.46 -5.12 12.99
N LEU A 83 -7.28 -5.85 11.88
CA LEU A 83 -6.88 -7.26 11.91
C LEU A 83 -5.47 -7.45 12.48
N VAL A 84 -4.53 -6.58 12.13
CA VAL A 84 -3.17 -6.59 12.71
C VAL A 84 -3.22 -6.32 14.22
N SER A 85 -4.04 -5.36 14.67
CA SER A 85 -4.23 -5.10 16.10
C SER A 85 -4.84 -6.28 16.84
N ALA A 86 -5.85 -6.94 16.26
CA ALA A 86 -6.47 -8.12 16.83
C ALA A 86 -5.48 -9.30 16.94
N ALA A 87 -4.74 -9.58 15.86
CA ALA A 87 -3.70 -10.59 15.85
C ALA A 87 -2.62 -10.30 16.91
N SER A 88 -2.26 -9.03 17.11
CA SER A 88 -1.27 -8.62 18.11
C SER A 88 -1.74 -8.86 19.54
N LEU A 89 -3.02 -8.61 19.83
CA LEU A 89 -3.63 -8.94 21.12
C LEU A 89 -3.62 -10.45 21.37
N VAL A 90 -3.95 -11.24 20.36
CA VAL A 90 -3.96 -12.71 20.45
C VAL A 90 -2.54 -13.23 20.71
N VAL A 91 -1.53 -12.81 19.95
CA VAL A 91 -0.15 -13.27 20.16
C VAL A 91 0.37 -12.93 21.55
N ARG A 92 0.09 -11.72 22.05
CA ARG A 92 0.47 -11.32 23.41
C ARG A 92 -0.20 -12.15 24.50
N LEU A 93 -1.43 -12.61 24.26
CA LEU A 93 -2.20 -13.39 25.23
C LEU A 93 -1.84 -14.87 25.24
N PHE A 94 -1.53 -15.45 24.08
CA PHE A 94 -1.25 -16.88 23.94
C PHE A 94 0.22 -17.23 24.13
N VAL A 95 1.13 -16.42 23.58
CA VAL A 95 2.57 -16.72 23.68
C VAL A 95 3.39 -15.44 23.88
N PRO A 96 3.50 -14.96 25.13
CA PRO A 96 4.23 -13.73 25.44
C PRO A 96 5.72 -13.82 25.05
N GLU A 97 6.29 -15.02 25.02
CA GLU A 97 7.69 -15.28 24.63
C GLU A 97 7.97 -14.95 23.15
N TYR A 98 6.98 -15.15 22.25
CA TYR A 98 7.12 -14.80 20.84
C TYR A 98 6.78 -13.33 20.54
N THR A 99 6.50 -12.50 21.54
CA THR A 99 6.14 -11.09 21.30
C THR A 99 7.27 -10.29 20.67
N ALA A 100 8.53 -10.64 20.94
CA ALA A 100 9.69 -9.99 20.31
C ALA A 100 9.78 -10.33 18.81
N ALA A 101 9.75 -11.62 18.46
CA ALA A 101 9.74 -12.07 17.07
C ALA A 101 8.52 -11.53 16.31
N TYR A 102 7.35 -11.57 16.95
CA TYR A 102 6.12 -11.03 16.37
C TYR A 102 6.20 -9.52 16.11
N ARG A 103 6.83 -8.73 16.99
CA ARG A 103 7.06 -7.30 16.75
C ARG A 103 7.99 -7.05 15.56
N GLU A 104 9.01 -7.89 15.38
CA GLU A 104 9.91 -7.81 14.23
C GLU A 104 9.15 -8.10 12.93
N TYR A 105 8.37 -9.19 12.89
CA TYR A 105 7.51 -9.50 11.74
C TYR A 105 6.47 -8.42 11.47
N LEU A 106 5.84 -7.86 12.52
CA LEU A 106 4.96 -6.71 12.37
C LEU A 106 5.68 -5.48 11.82
N GLY A 107 6.94 -5.26 12.18
CA GLY A 107 7.74 -4.17 11.63
C GLY A 107 7.98 -4.32 10.12
N VAL A 108 8.18 -5.55 9.64
CA VAL A 108 8.27 -5.83 8.19
C VAL A 108 6.90 -5.67 7.53
N LEU A 109 5.85 -6.22 8.13
CA LEU A 109 4.48 -6.14 7.60
C LEU A 109 3.97 -4.70 7.54
N ALA A 110 4.25 -3.89 8.57
CA ALA A 110 3.88 -2.48 8.62
C ALA A 110 4.63 -1.65 7.56
N ARG A 111 5.93 -1.95 7.33
CA ARG A 111 6.68 -1.35 6.23
C ARG A 111 6.07 -1.73 4.88
N ALA A 112 5.75 -3.01 4.66
CA ALA A 112 5.09 -3.48 3.44
C ALA A 112 3.72 -2.81 3.23
N GLY A 113 2.92 -2.71 4.29
CA GLY A 113 1.62 -2.04 4.28
C GLY A 113 1.74 -0.55 3.96
N SER A 114 2.72 0.14 4.55
CA SER A 114 3.00 1.56 4.24
C SER A 114 3.35 1.75 2.77
N VAL A 115 4.26 0.93 2.24
CA VAL A 115 4.64 0.94 0.81
C VAL A 115 3.44 0.70 -0.09
N ALA A 116 2.57 -0.26 0.25
CA ALA A 116 1.36 -0.55 -0.50
C ALA A 116 0.38 0.64 -0.49
N VAL A 117 0.10 1.23 0.68
CA VAL A 117 -0.79 2.39 0.81
C VAL A 117 -0.24 3.60 0.06
N LEU A 118 1.05 3.92 0.21
CA LEU A 118 1.70 5.01 -0.50
C LEU A 118 1.71 4.80 -2.01
N SER A 119 1.88 3.54 -2.47
CA SER A 119 1.81 3.20 -3.88
C SER A 119 0.40 3.42 -4.44
N LEU A 120 -0.64 3.02 -3.70
CA LEU A 120 -2.04 3.28 -4.09
C LEU A 120 -2.32 4.78 -4.17
N ILE A 121 -1.87 5.55 -3.19
CA ILE A 121 -2.02 7.01 -3.19
C ILE A 121 -1.27 7.62 -4.39
N ALA A 122 -0.04 7.19 -4.66
CA ALA A 122 0.73 7.68 -5.80
C ALA A 122 0.01 7.40 -7.13
N ILE A 123 -0.54 6.19 -7.31
CA ILE A 123 -1.35 5.85 -8.49
C ILE A 123 -2.55 6.77 -8.60
N LEU A 124 -3.30 6.98 -7.51
CA LEU A 124 -4.48 7.85 -7.51
C LEU A 124 -4.13 9.29 -7.87
N VAL A 125 -3.07 9.85 -7.27
CA VAL A 125 -2.63 11.23 -7.52
C VAL A 125 -2.15 11.41 -8.95
N VAL A 126 -1.37 10.46 -9.48
CA VAL A 126 -0.88 10.56 -10.85
C VAL A 126 -1.99 10.33 -11.87
N ASP A 127 -2.88 9.36 -11.67
CA ASP A 127 -4.07 9.16 -12.53
C ASP A 127 -4.96 10.41 -12.55
N ALA A 128 -5.16 11.03 -11.38
CA ALA A 128 -5.89 12.29 -11.25
C ALA A 128 -5.23 13.44 -12.02
N LEU A 129 -3.92 13.59 -11.90
CA LEU A 129 -3.15 14.63 -12.57
C LEU A 129 -3.14 14.42 -14.09
N ALA A 130 -3.00 13.16 -14.53
CA ALA A 130 -2.98 12.82 -15.94
C ALA A 130 -4.32 13.15 -16.63
N LYS A 131 -5.44 12.83 -15.97
CA LYS A 131 -6.79 13.09 -16.49
C LYS A 131 -7.20 14.56 -16.39
N SER A 132 -6.84 15.27 -15.31
CA SER A 132 -7.23 16.68 -15.13
C SER A 132 -6.60 17.61 -16.17
N MET A 133 -5.43 17.23 -16.70
CA MET A 133 -4.73 17.97 -17.74
C MET A 133 -5.24 17.66 -19.17
N GLY A 134 -6.25 16.79 -19.34
CA GLY A 134 -6.82 16.47 -20.66
C GLY A 134 -5.80 15.89 -21.64
N LEU A 135 -4.90 15.06 -21.13
CA LEU A 135 -3.67 14.68 -21.81
C LEU A 135 -3.88 13.71 -22.98
N GLU A 136 -3.12 13.92 -24.04
CA GLU A 136 -2.99 12.95 -25.14
C GLU A 136 -2.38 11.63 -24.66
N GLU A 137 -2.66 10.53 -25.36
CA GLU A 137 -2.22 9.17 -25.03
C GLU A 137 -0.69 9.08 -24.79
N LYS A 138 0.09 9.90 -25.50
CA LYS A 138 1.55 9.97 -25.36
C LYS A 138 1.98 10.47 -23.98
N THR A 139 1.22 11.39 -23.38
CA THR A 139 1.51 11.94 -22.06
C THR A 139 0.97 11.04 -20.94
N GLU A 140 -0.14 10.33 -21.17
CA GLU A 140 -0.62 9.29 -20.25
C GLU A 140 0.44 8.19 -20.02
N ARG A 141 1.15 7.79 -21.09
CA ARG A 141 2.27 6.84 -21.00
C ARG A 141 3.44 7.38 -20.16
N PHE A 142 3.73 8.68 -20.27
CA PHE A 142 4.76 9.33 -19.43
C PHE A 142 4.39 9.29 -17.94
N PHE A 143 3.15 9.66 -17.60
CA PHE A 143 2.67 9.59 -16.22
C PHE A 143 2.61 8.17 -15.68
N THR A 144 2.30 7.18 -16.51
CA THR A 144 2.37 5.76 -16.15
C THR A 144 3.81 5.33 -15.82
N MET A 145 4.78 5.75 -16.64
CA MET A 145 6.20 5.49 -16.39
C MET A 145 6.70 6.19 -15.12
N LEU A 146 6.27 7.43 -14.88
CA LEU A 146 6.61 8.17 -13.66
C LEU A 146 6.03 7.49 -12.41
N THR A 147 4.77 7.02 -12.49
CA THR A 147 4.12 6.26 -11.42
C THR A 147 4.87 4.96 -11.13
N SER A 148 5.32 4.23 -12.15
CA SER A 148 6.08 2.99 -11.94
C SER A 148 7.42 3.27 -11.26
N LEU A 149 8.14 4.34 -11.62
CA LEU A 149 9.35 4.75 -10.89
C LEU A 149 9.06 5.15 -9.44
N PHE A 150 7.94 5.80 -9.15
CA PHE A 150 7.53 6.09 -7.77
C PHE A 150 7.27 4.82 -6.98
N ILE A 151 6.54 3.85 -7.55
CA ILE A 151 6.28 2.55 -6.91
C ILE A 151 7.59 1.81 -6.66
N VAL A 152 8.52 1.81 -7.63
CA VAL A 152 9.84 1.19 -7.45
C VAL A 152 10.60 1.88 -6.32
N THR A 153 10.60 3.22 -6.26
CA THR A 153 11.22 3.99 -5.16
C THR A 153 10.67 3.55 -3.81
N LEU A 154 9.34 3.42 -3.68
CA LEU A 154 8.72 2.94 -2.45
C LEU A 154 9.06 1.48 -2.15
N ALA A 155 9.17 0.63 -3.17
CA ALA A 155 9.57 -0.77 -3.02
C ALA A 155 11.02 -0.93 -2.53
N VAL A 156 11.91 0.02 -2.82
CA VAL A 156 13.28 0.05 -2.28
C VAL A 156 13.27 0.06 -0.75
N ASP A 157 12.25 0.65 -0.11
CA ASP A 157 12.13 0.65 1.34
C ASP A 157 11.75 -0.71 1.94
N LEU A 158 11.13 -1.58 1.15
CA LEU A 158 10.77 -2.93 1.55
C LEU A 158 11.90 -3.93 1.27
N ALA A 159 12.74 -3.66 0.28
CA ALA A 159 13.81 -4.55 -0.11
C ALA A 159 14.86 -4.68 1.00
N ALA A 160 15.22 -5.92 1.35
CA ALA A 160 16.28 -6.23 2.31
C ALA A 160 17.68 -6.05 1.69
N LEU A 161 17.94 -4.86 1.16
CA LEU A 161 19.20 -4.48 0.54
C LEU A 161 20.16 -3.93 1.59
N SER A 162 21.48 -4.00 1.32
CA SER A 162 22.46 -3.31 2.14
C SER A 162 22.26 -1.79 2.06
N PRO A 163 22.65 -1.01 3.09
CA PRO A 163 22.49 0.44 3.08
C PRO A 163 23.11 1.12 1.86
N GLU A 164 24.27 0.62 1.41
CA GLU A 164 25.03 1.15 0.27
C GLU A 164 24.27 0.92 -1.03
N VAL A 165 23.74 -0.30 -1.24
CA VAL A 165 22.94 -0.62 -2.43
C VAL A 165 21.65 0.19 -2.43
N LYS A 166 21.01 0.33 -1.25
CA LYS A 166 19.80 1.13 -1.10
C LYS A 166 20.06 2.60 -1.48
N GLN A 167 21.15 3.18 -1.00
CA GLN A 167 21.51 4.57 -1.30
C GLN A 167 21.83 4.76 -2.79
N ALA A 168 22.60 3.86 -3.40
CA ALA A 168 22.88 3.89 -4.83
C ALA A 168 21.60 3.82 -5.68
N LEU A 169 20.66 2.95 -5.28
CA LEU A 169 19.38 2.78 -5.97
C LEU A 169 18.50 4.04 -5.82
N VAL A 170 18.41 4.62 -4.62
CA VAL A 170 17.69 5.87 -4.37
C VAL A 170 18.25 7.02 -5.21
N ILE A 171 19.58 7.15 -5.28
CA ILE A 171 20.24 8.16 -6.11
C ILE A 171 19.95 7.90 -7.60
N GLY A 172 20.09 6.66 -8.06
CA GLY A 172 19.82 6.27 -9.44
C GLY A 172 18.37 6.55 -9.86
N LEU A 173 17.39 6.21 -9.02
CA LEU A 173 15.98 6.54 -9.24
C LEU A 173 15.73 8.04 -9.22
N ALA A 174 16.31 8.79 -8.28
CA ALA A 174 16.17 10.25 -8.24
C ALA A 174 16.70 10.92 -9.51
N VAL A 175 17.87 10.48 -9.99
CA VAL A 175 18.45 10.94 -11.26
C VAL A 175 17.57 10.54 -12.44
N GLY A 176 17.08 9.30 -12.48
CA GLY A 176 16.19 8.81 -13.53
C GLY A 176 14.88 9.58 -13.62
N ILE A 177 14.23 9.84 -12.46
CA ILE A 177 13.03 10.67 -12.35
C ILE A 177 13.33 12.10 -12.82
N GLY A 178 14.44 12.69 -12.35
CA GLY A 178 14.85 14.04 -12.76
C GLY A 178 15.09 14.17 -14.26
N LEU A 179 15.77 13.18 -14.88
CA LEU A 179 16.00 13.14 -16.32
C LEU A 179 14.70 12.96 -17.10
N LEU A 180 13.80 12.09 -16.64
CA LEU A 180 12.49 11.90 -17.26
C LEU A 180 11.66 13.20 -17.24
N ILE A 181 11.61 13.87 -16.09
CA ILE A 181 10.91 15.16 -15.95
C ILE A 181 11.58 16.22 -16.83
N GLY A 182 12.91 16.29 -16.86
CA GLY A 182 13.65 17.24 -17.69
C GLY A 182 13.44 17.02 -19.18
N ALA A 183 13.52 15.77 -19.64
CA ALA A 183 13.26 15.40 -21.04
C ALA A 183 11.81 15.69 -21.43
N PHE A 184 10.85 15.38 -20.54
CA PHE A 184 9.45 15.69 -20.75
C PHE A 184 9.19 17.19 -20.81
N ALA A 185 9.78 17.98 -19.90
CA ALA A 185 9.68 19.44 -19.93
C ALA A 185 10.26 20.01 -21.24
N LEU A 186 11.43 19.53 -21.65
CA LEU A 186 12.04 19.96 -22.92
C LEU A 186 11.14 19.64 -24.12
N TRP A 187 10.58 18.43 -24.16
CA TRP A 187 9.64 18.03 -25.21
C TRP A 187 8.34 18.86 -25.15
N ALA A 188 7.78 19.12 -23.98
CA ALA A 188 6.55 19.88 -23.82
C ALA A 188 6.70 21.36 -24.20
N PHE A 189 7.85 21.98 -23.92
CA PHE A 189 8.09 23.38 -24.26
C PHE A 189 8.63 23.60 -25.69
N PHE A 190 9.39 22.65 -26.23
CA PHE A 190 10.10 22.82 -27.50
C PHE A 190 9.69 21.81 -28.58
N GLY A 191 8.75 20.91 -28.31
CA GLY A 191 8.28 19.87 -29.25
C GLY A 191 7.87 20.46 -30.59
N ASP A 192 6.99 21.46 -30.58
CA ASP A 192 6.49 22.15 -31.77
C ASP A 192 7.61 22.84 -32.57
N TYR A 193 8.63 23.35 -31.87
CA TYR A 193 9.76 24.04 -32.51
C TYR A 193 10.70 23.03 -33.20
N VAL A 194 10.92 21.88 -32.57
CA VAL A 194 11.72 20.78 -33.14
C VAL A 194 10.99 20.18 -34.36
N GLU A 195 9.68 20.00 -34.27
CA GLU A 195 8.86 19.46 -35.37
C GLU A 195 8.91 20.38 -36.60
N ARG A 196 8.76 21.69 -36.42
CA ARG A 196 8.89 22.68 -37.50
C ARG A 196 10.28 22.71 -38.15
N ILE A 197 11.35 22.50 -37.40
CA ILE A 197 12.72 22.45 -37.95
C ILE A 197 12.92 21.18 -38.79
N ILE A 198 12.34 20.06 -38.37
CA ILE A 198 12.44 18.78 -39.08
C ILE A 198 11.62 18.83 -40.38
N GLU A 199 10.40 19.35 -40.33
CA GLU A 199 9.55 19.53 -41.52
C GLU A 199 10.13 20.57 -42.49
N GLY A 200 10.68 21.68 -41.97
CA GLY A 200 11.34 22.71 -42.77
C GLY A 200 12.60 22.21 -43.50
N ARG A 201 13.25 21.15 -43.01
CA ARG A 201 14.34 20.46 -43.72
C ARG A 201 13.87 19.44 -44.75
N ALA A 202 12.68 18.85 -44.57
CA ALA A 202 12.11 17.91 -45.53
C ALA A 202 11.54 18.60 -46.79
N GLY A 203 11.10 19.86 -46.69
CA GLY A 203 10.56 20.65 -47.81
C GLY A 203 11.59 21.43 -48.65
N GLY A 204 12.88 21.38 -48.31
CA GLY A 204 13.95 22.18 -48.95
C GLY A 204 14.80 21.46 -50.00
N GLY A 205 14.40 20.26 -50.43
CA GLY A 205 15.13 19.42 -51.40
C GLY A 205 14.31 19.07 -52.63
N GLY A 206 13.78 20.08 -53.33
CA GLY A 206 13.17 19.97 -54.66
C GLY A 206 13.81 20.95 -55.62
#